data_AF-A0A2X2Y887-F1
#
_entry.id   AF-A0A2X2Y887-F1
#
_cell.length_a   1.000
_cell.length_b   1.000
_cell.length_c   1.000
_cell.angle_alpha   90.00
_cell.angle_beta   90.00
_cell.angle_gamma   90.00
#
_symmetry.space_group_name_H-M   'P 1'
#
loop_
_entity.id
_entity.type
_entity.pdbx_description
1 polymer ?
#
loop_
_entity_poly.entity_id
_entity_poly.type
_entity_poly.pdbx_seq_one_letter_code
_entity_poly.pdbx_strand_id
1 'polypeptide(L)' 'MTKPRCKLIGEDGNIFNLMGIASRTLKEAGMKDKADEMVKRIMESGSYIEALAVISEYVEIV' A
#
# COMPACT_ATOMS: atom_id res chain seq x y z
N MET A 1 -8.87 3.44 -14.10
CA MET A 1 -8.60 2.24 -13.26
C MET A 1 -9.01 2.57 -11.84
N THR A 2 -9.87 1.77 -11.24
CA THR A 2 -10.36 1.98 -9.87
C THR A 2 -9.31 1.44 -8.89
N LYS A 3 -8.93 2.23 -7.89
CA LYS A 3 -8.05 1.76 -6.80
C LYS A 3 -8.86 0.81 -5.91
N PRO A 4 -8.34 -0.37 -5.52
CA PRO A 4 -9.04 -1.22 -4.59
C PRO A 4 -9.07 -0.58 -3.20
N ARG A 5 -10.16 -0.79 -2.48
CA ARG A 5 -10.34 -0.30 -1.11
C ARG A 5 -9.48 -1.11 -0.16
N CYS A 6 -8.61 -0.44 0.57
CA CYS A 6 -7.68 -1.04 1.51
C CYS A 6 -7.93 -0.49 2.90
N LYS A 7 -8.29 -1.38 3.84
CA LYS A 7 -8.59 -0.99 5.21
C LYS A 7 -7.29 -0.77 5.98
N LEU A 8 -6.92 0.49 6.18
CA LEU A 8 -5.72 0.89 6.95
C LEU A 8 -6.06 1.83 8.10
N ILE A 9 -7.23 2.49 8.08
CA ILE A 9 -7.64 3.36 9.17
C ILE A 9 -7.94 2.51 10.40
N GLY A 10 -7.25 2.82 11.51
CA GLY A 10 -7.38 2.08 12.77
C GLY A 10 -6.47 0.86 12.87
N GLU A 11 -5.64 0.57 11.87
CA GLU A 11 -4.55 -0.39 12.00
C GLU A 11 -3.42 0.20 12.86
N ASP A 12 -3.12 -0.45 13.98
CA ASP A 12 -1.98 -0.09 14.83
C ASP A 12 -0.70 -0.79 14.33
N GLY A 13 -0.17 -0.30 13.21
CA GLY A 13 0.93 -0.94 12.50
C GLY A 13 1.99 0.02 11.97
N ASN A 14 3.23 -0.45 11.95
CA ASN A 14 4.30 0.23 11.23
C ASN A 14 4.11 0.13 9.70
N ILE A 15 4.95 0.84 8.94
CA ILE A 15 4.82 0.89 7.49
C ILE A 15 4.91 -0.47 6.80
N PHE A 16 5.69 -1.42 7.34
CA PHE A 16 5.82 -2.75 6.77
C PHE A 16 4.53 -3.57 6.93
N ASN A 17 3.81 -3.38 8.04
CA ASN A 17 2.48 -3.96 8.23
C ASN A 17 1.49 -3.39 7.19
N LEU A 18 1.42 -2.05 7.08
CA LEU A 18 0.52 -1.38 6.14
C LEU A 18 0.84 -1.73 4.68
N MET A 19 2.13 -1.83 4.33
CA MET A 19 2.61 -2.31 3.04
C MET A 19 2.12 -3.73 2.76
N GLY A 20 2.19 -4.63 3.74
CA GLY A 20 1.70 -6.01 3.60
C GLY A 20 0.20 -6.07 3.31
N ILE A 21 -0.59 -5.29 4.05
CA ILE A 21 -2.05 -5.20 3.86
C ILE A 21 -2.38 -4.63 2.47
N ALA A 22 -1.75 -3.52 2.07
CA ALA A 22 -1.97 -2.92 0.76
C ALA A 22 -1.51 -3.83 -0.39
N SER A 23 -0.38 -4.53 -0.24
CA SER A 23 0.13 -5.48 -1.24
C SER A 23 -0.83 -6.64 -1.44
N ARG A 24 -1.41 -7.15 -0.34
CA ARG A 24 -2.44 -8.19 -0.38
C ARG A 24 -3.70 -7.71 -1.09
N THR A 25 -4.21 -6.53 -0.74
CA THR A 25 -5.39 -5.92 -1.38
C THR A 25 -5.20 -5.78 -2.90
N LEU A 26 -4.03 -5.35 -3.36
CA LEU A 26 -3.71 -5.24 -4.79
C LEU A 26 -3.65 -6.61 -5.47
N LYS A 27 -3.05 -7.61 -4.83
CA LYS A 27 -2.96 -8.98 -5.36
C LYS A 27 -4.34 -9.64 -5.47
N GLU A 28 -5.21 -9.46 -4.48
CA GLU A 28 -6.60 -9.93 -4.50
C GLU A 28 -7.42 -9.26 -5.62
N ALA A 29 -7.09 -8.01 -5.97
CA ALA A 29 -7.65 -7.30 -7.12
C ALA A 29 -7.01 -7.66 -8.47
N GLY A 30 -6.11 -8.65 -8.53
CA GLY A 30 -5.41 -9.05 -9.76
C GLY A 30 -4.32 -8.06 -10.21
N MET A 31 -3.94 -7.10 -9.38
CA MET A 31 -2.97 -6.04 -9.69
C MET A 31 -1.58 -6.37 -9.15
N LYS A 32 -1.06 -7.58 -9.45
CA LYS A 32 0.22 -8.06 -8.92
C LYS A 32 1.39 -7.12 -9.25
N ASP A 33 1.48 -6.66 -10.50
CA ASP A 33 2.56 -5.76 -10.94
C ASP A 33 2.58 -4.44 -10.14
N LYS A 34 1.38 -3.91 -9.84
CA LYS A 34 1.24 -2.70 -9.01
C LYS A 34 1.63 -2.95 -7.55
N ALA A 35 1.35 -4.14 -7.03
CA ALA A 35 1.77 -4.52 -5.70
C ALA A 35 3.31 -4.54 -5.60
N ASP A 36 3.99 -5.08 -6.61
CA ASP A 36 5.45 -5.15 -6.66
C ASP A 36 6.07 -3.75 -6.84
N GLU A 37 5.50 -2.90 -7.69
CA GLU A 37 5.90 -1.50 -7.87
C GLU A 37 5.75 -0.68 -6.58
N MET A 38 4.60 -0.80 -5.90
CA MET A 38 4.34 -0.11 -4.64
C MET A 38 5.34 -0.52 -3.56
N VAL A 39 5.62 -1.82 -3.42
CA VAL A 39 6.61 -2.32 -2.45
C VAL A 39 7.99 -1.74 -2.75
N LYS A 40 8.41 -1.72 -4.01
CA LYS A 40 9.70 -1.13 -4.39
C LYS A 40 9.79 0.35 -4.00
N ARG A 41 8.75 1.15 -4.30
CA ARG A 41 8.72 2.58 -3.94
C ARG A 41 8.70 2.83 -2.43
N ILE A 42 8.02 1.97 -1.66
CA ILE A 42 8.03 2.03 -0.19
C ILE A 42 9.44 1.74 0.35
N MET A 43 10.14 0.75 -0.21
CA MET A 43 11.52 0.43 0.19
C MET A 43 12.53 1.53 -0.16
N GLU A 44 12.22 2.35 -1.17
CA GLU A 44 13.00 3.54 -1.57
C GLU A 44 12.60 4.80 -0.78
N SER A 45 11.55 4.75 0.04
CA SER A 45 11.07 5.89 0.83
C SER A 45 11.98 6.16 2.04
N GLY A 46 12.25 7.44 2.32
CA GLY A 46 13.10 7.86 3.44
C GLY A 46 12.34 8.09 4.75
N SER A 47 11.00 8.08 4.70
CA SER A 47 10.17 8.31 5.88
C SER A 47 8.87 7.51 5.86
N TYR A 48 8.29 7.36 7.05
CA TYR A 48 6.96 6.76 7.22
C TYR A 48 5.88 7.50 6.40
N ILE A 49 5.92 8.84 6.38
CA ILE A 49 4.92 9.66 5.68
C ILE A 49 5.04 9.51 4.17
N GLU A 50 6.27 9.48 3.63
CA GLU A 50 6.49 9.22 2.21
C GLU A 50 5.96 7.84 1.80
N ALA A 51 6.27 6.82 2.59
CA ALA A 51 5.79 5.48 2.30
C ALA A 51 4.26 5.36 2.42
N LEU A 52 3.64 6.06 3.38
CA LEU A 52 2.19 6.13 3.48
C LEU A 52 1.56 6.85 2.28
N ALA A 53 2.19 7.92 1.80
CA ALA A 53 1.77 8.62 0.59
C ALA A 53 1.84 7.67 -0.63
N VAL A 54 2.93 6.90 -0.78
CA VAL A 54 3.05 5.88 -1.82
C VAL A 54 1.89 4.89 -1.75
N ILE A 55 1.55 4.35 -0.57
CA ILE A 55 0.41 3.42 -0.43
C ILE A 55 -0.90 4.06 -0.97
N SER A 56 -1.17 5.32 -0.62
CA SER A 56 -2.38 6.04 -1.06
C SER A 56 -2.47 6.24 -2.59
N GLU A 57 -1.35 6.14 -3.31
CA GLU A 57 -1.35 6.21 -4.77
C GLU A 57 -1.89 4.93 -5.42
N TYR A 58 -1.75 3.76 -4.78
CA TYR A 58 -2.15 2.47 -5.34
C TYR A 58 -3.50 1.98 -4.82
N VAL A 59 -3.86 2.32 -3.59
CA VAL A 59 -5.12 1.88 -2.95
C VAL A 59 -5.95 3.06 -2.46
N GLU A 60 -7.26 2.86 -2.36
CA GLU A 60 -8.14 3.79 -1.65
C GLU A 60 -8.12 3.41 -0.17
N ILE A 61 -7.60 4.30 0.67
CA ILE A 61 -7.49 4.06 2.11
C ILE A 61 -8.86 4.26 2.76
N VAL A 62 -9.34 3.21 3.43
CA VAL A 62 -10.61 3.18 4.17
C VAL A 62 -10.46 2.61 5.58
#